data_AF-A0A976FFZ0-F1
#
_entry.id   AF-A0A976FFZ0-F1
#
_cell.length_a   1.000
_cell.length_b   1.000
_cell.length_c   1.000
_cell.angle_alpha   90.00
_cell.angle_beta   90.00
_cell.angle_gamma   90.00
#
_symmetry.space_group_name_H-M   'P 1'
#
loop_
_entity.id
_entity.type
_entity.pdbx_description
1 polymer ?
#
loop_
_entity_poly.entity_id
_entity_poly.type
_entity_poly.pdbx_seq_one_letter_code
_entity_poly.pdbx_strand_id
1 'polypeptide(L)'
;MDDSMTRRSRPCWYRKPNVKMIAINDAFLLESFVFQILKKHFRTEPFYLDLVESFHEVVLHTEIGQLLDLTSQPLDGKVDLGRFSIERYRQIVINKTAHYTFYLPVVCALYLNGVVDEASHNLTKKICLQIGEYFQIQDDFLDCFGDESVTGKVGTDIQDNKCSWLVVQALNRATLEQREALKKNYGSNDVECVAAVKQLYCELDLVGVYRRYEDDTYKSLTDEISKVKMMPSEVFTLLVNMIFKRNK
;
A
#
# COMPACT_ATOMS: atom_id res chain seq x y z
N MET A 1 15.24 2.75 -4.65
CA MET A 1 14.13 2.25 -5.48
C MET A 1 13.37 3.45 -6.04
N ASP A 2 12.57 4.15 -5.24
CA ASP A 2 11.69 5.24 -5.74
C ASP A 2 12.32 6.66 -5.77
N ASP A 3 13.64 6.76 -5.71
CA ASP A 3 14.44 8.01 -5.61
C ASP A 3 13.90 9.16 -4.72
N SER A 4 13.07 8.84 -3.72
CA SER A 4 12.34 9.85 -2.95
C SER A 4 13.25 10.81 -2.18
N MET A 5 12.88 12.09 -2.15
CA MET A 5 13.65 13.15 -1.48
C MET A 5 13.48 13.16 0.04
N THR A 6 12.24 13.03 0.52
CA THR A 6 11.87 13.14 1.93
C THR A 6 10.98 12.01 2.41
N ARG A 7 11.09 11.65 3.69
CA ARG A 7 10.20 10.73 4.40
C ARG A 7 10.02 11.21 5.83
N ARG A 8 8.76 11.30 6.31
CA ARG A 8 8.41 11.84 7.65
C ARG A 8 9.01 13.23 7.87
N SER A 9 8.84 14.12 6.89
CA SER A 9 9.33 15.51 6.91
C SER A 9 10.85 15.67 7.11
N ARG A 10 11.64 14.63 6.82
CA ARG A 10 13.11 14.64 6.90
C ARG A 10 13.70 14.04 5.62
N PRO A 11 14.97 14.33 5.27
CA PRO A 11 15.63 13.67 4.15
C PRO A 11 15.59 12.14 4.28
N CYS A 12 15.35 11.45 3.18
CA CYS A 12 15.46 9.99 3.13
C CYS A 12 16.85 9.52 3.62
N TRP A 13 16.92 8.34 4.24
CA TRP A 13 18.15 7.86 4.89
C TRP A 13 19.36 7.88 3.94
N TYR A 14 19.20 7.37 2.72
CA TYR A 14 20.26 7.34 1.69
C TYR A 14 20.69 8.73 1.18
N ARG A 15 19.88 9.77 1.39
CA ARG A 15 20.20 11.16 1.01
C ARG A 15 21.07 11.86 2.06
N LYS A 16 21.30 11.28 3.23
CA LYS A 16 22.18 11.88 4.24
C LYS A 16 23.64 11.88 3.74
N PRO A 17 24.39 13.00 3.87
CA PRO A 17 25.73 13.15 3.29
C PRO A 17 26.73 12.05 3.68
N ASN A 18 26.59 11.51 4.90
CA ASN A 18 27.47 10.49 5.48
C ASN A 18 26.94 9.05 5.35
N VAL A 19 25.76 8.84 4.74
CA VAL A 19 25.14 7.51 4.59
C VAL A 19 25.26 7.03 3.14
N LYS A 20 24.73 7.81 2.19
CA LYS A 20 24.71 7.45 0.75
C LYS A 20 24.14 6.03 0.56
N MET A 21 24.81 5.19 -0.25
CA MET A 21 24.35 3.81 -0.56
C MET A 21 24.69 2.77 0.50
N ILE A 22 25.38 3.14 1.60
CA ILE A 22 25.49 2.28 2.78
C ILE A 22 24.08 1.95 3.32
N ALA A 23 23.11 2.83 3.06
CA ALA A 23 21.69 2.63 3.34
C ALA A 23 21.12 1.29 2.86
N ILE A 24 21.67 0.67 1.81
CA ILE A 24 21.23 -0.66 1.36
C ILE A 24 21.58 -1.71 2.42
N ASN A 25 22.82 -1.73 2.90
CA ASN A 25 23.22 -2.64 3.98
C ASN A 25 22.50 -2.33 5.29
N ASP A 26 22.27 -1.05 5.59
CA ASP A 26 21.52 -0.65 6.78
C ASP A 26 20.09 -1.22 6.77
N ALA A 27 19.46 -1.34 5.59
CA ALA A 27 18.14 -1.98 5.47
C ALA A 27 18.18 -3.47 5.85
N PHE A 28 19.19 -4.22 5.38
CA PHE A 28 19.37 -5.63 5.77
C PHE A 28 19.63 -5.80 7.28
N LEU A 29 20.35 -4.86 7.90
CA LEU A 29 20.56 -4.86 9.35
C LEU A 29 19.24 -4.61 10.09
N LEU A 30 18.40 -3.68 9.63
CA LEU A 30 17.09 -3.42 10.23
C LEU A 30 16.21 -4.67 10.22
N GLU A 31 16.17 -5.38 9.10
CA GLU A 31 15.45 -6.66 9.00
C GLU A 31 16.06 -7.73 9.93
N SER A 32 17.39 -7.88 9.93
CA SER A 32 18.08 -8.83 10.80
C SER A 32 17.76 -8.60 12.29
N PHE A 33 17.63 -7.34 12.71
CA PHE A 33 17.27 -7.01 14.09
C PHE A 33 15.87 -7.47 14.47
N VAL A 34 14.91 -7.55 13.54
CA VAL A 34 13.58 -8.11 13.81
C VAL A 34 13.70 -9.54 14.32
N PHE A 35 14.43 -10.39 13.59
CA PHE A 35 14.61 -11.79 13.98
C PHE A 35 15.47 -11.97 15.24
N GLN A 36 16.42 -11.06 15.50
CA GLN A 36 17.14 -11.04 16.78
C GLN A 36 16.21 -10.72 17.95
N ILE A 37 15.27 -9.77 17.78
CA ILE A 37 14.26 -9.43 18.79
C ILE A 37 13.33 -10.63 19.01
N LEU A 38 12.79 -11.23 17.94
CA LEU A 38 11.93 -12.40 18.04
C LEU A 38 12.61 -13.54 18.80
N LYS A 39 13.84 -13.88 18.42
CA LYS A 39 14.63 -14.92 19.09
C LYS A 39 14.91 -14.59 20.56
N LYS A 40 15.28 -13.33 20.85
CA LYS A 40 15.63 -12.93 22.22
C LYS A 40 14.44 -13.07 23.17
N HIS A 41 13.24 -12.71 22.71
CA HIS A 41 12.06 -12.58 23.56
C HIS A 41 11.15 -13.80 23.53
N PHE A 42 11.09 -14.53 22.41
CA PHE A 42 10.06 -15.55 22.20
C PHE A 42 10.60 -16.94 21.90
N ARG A 43 11.91 -17.18 21.82
CA ARG A 43 12.47 -18.50 21.41
C ARG A 43 12.01 -19.72 22.21
N THR A 44 11.49 -19.52 23.42
CA THR A 44 10.97 -20.59 24.30
C THR A 44 9.45 -20.71 24.26
N GLU A 45 8.77 -19.76 23.62
CA GLU A 45 7.32 -19.76 23.49
C GLU A 45 6.87 -20.80 22.46
N PRO A 46 5.72 -21.47 22.67
CA PRO A 46 5.23 -22.49 21.77
C PRO A 46 4.91 -21.95 20.36
N PHE A 47 4.54 -20.67 20.24
CA PHE A 47 4.22 -20.00 18.99
C PHE A 47 5.43 -19.33 18.30
N TYR A 48 6.65 -19.55 18.80
CA TYR A 48 7.86 -18.91 18.25
C TYR A 48 8.04 -19.18 16.76
N LEU A 49 7.87 -20.44 16.35
CA LEU A 49 8.04 -20.85 14.97
C LEU A 49 6.99 -20.17 14.09
N ASP A 50 5.74 -20.15 14.53
CA ASP A 50 4.65 -19.50 13.80
C ASP A 50 4.90 -17.99 13.59
N LEU A 51 5.45 -17.30 14.59
CA LEU A 51 5.87 -15.90 14.44
C LEU A 51 6.98 -15.78 13.40
N VAL A 52 8.04 -16.57 13.51
CA VAL A 52 9.17 -16.49 12.56
C VAL A 52 8.72 -16.76 11.13
N GLU A 53 7.88 -17.78 10.92
CA GLU A 53 7.31 -18.11 9.61
C GLU A 53 6.41 -16.99 9.09
N SER A 54 5.54 -16.42 9.94
CA SER A 54 4.68 -15.28 9.56
C SER A 54 5.49 -14.07 9.10
N PHE A 55 6.57 -13.74 9.81
CA PHE A 55 7.45 -12.64 9.41
C PHE A 55 8.15 -12.93 8.07
N HIS A 56 8.67 -14.14 7.86
CA HIS A 56 9.30 -14.52 6.60
C HIS A 56 8.31 -14.53 5.42
N GLU A 57 7.10 -15.07 5.59
CA GLU A 57 6.05 -15.09 4.56
C GLU A 57 5.68 -13.66 4.16
N VAL A 58 5.48 -12.77 5.14
CA VAL A 58 5.14 -11.37 4.88
C VAL A 58 6.28 -10.58 4.25
N VAL A 59 7.54 -10.84 4.63
CA VAL A 59 8.70 -10.25 3.94
C VAL A 59 8.68 -10.65 2.46
N LEU A 60 8.51 -11.94 2.16
CA LEU A 60 8.45 -12.44 0.79
C LEU A 60 7.30 -11.79 0.00
N HIS A 61 6.10 -11.72 0.58
CA HIS A 61 4.98 -11.01 -0.05
C HIS A 61 5.32 -9.55 -0.34
N THR A 62 5.94 -8.86 0.62
CA THR A 62 6.30 -7.45 0.47
C THR A 62 7.31 -7.24 -0.64
N GLU A 63 8.33 -8.10 -0.73
CA GLU A 63 9.34 -8.08 -1.79
C GLU A 63 8.74 -8.38 -3.18
N ILE A 64 7.85 -9.37 -3.28
CA ILE A 64 7.10 -9.67 -4.51
C ILE A 64 6.25 -8.46 -4.91
N GLY A 65 5.53 -7.86 -3.96
CA GLY A 65 4.73 -6.66 -4.19
C GLY A 65 5.58 -5.49 -4.68
N GLN A 66 6.75 -5.29 -4.09
CA GLN A 66 7.70 -4.26 -4.52
C GLN A 66 8.24 -4.55 -5.93
N LEU A 67 8.53 -5.80 -6.27
CA LEU A 67 8.92 -6.19 -7.63
C LEU A 67 7.79 -5.90 -8.64
N LEU A 68 6.55 -6.24 -8.31
CA LEU A 68 5.39 -5.99 -9.16
C LEU A 68 5.15 -4.50 -9.41
N ASP A 69 5.38 -3.68 -8.39
CA ASP A 69 5.32 -2.22 -8.44
C ASP A 69 6.43 -1.65 -9.34
N LEU A 70 7.68 -2.01 -9.09
CA LEU A 70 8.82 -1.51 -9.87
C LEU A 70 8.79 -1.96 -11.33
N THR A 71 8.17 -3.11 -11.61
CA THR A 71 8.02 -3.66 -12.97
C THR A 71 6.64 -3.39 -13.56
N SER A 72 5.82 -2.52 -12.94
CA SER A 72 4.52 -2.13 -13.50
C SER A 72 4.64 -1.46 -14.86
N GLN A 73 5.83 -0.96 -15.17
CA GLN A 73 6.20 -0.35 -16.43
C GLN A 73 7.49 -0.98 -16.97
N PRO A 74 7.74 -0.91 -18.29
CA PRO A 74 9.03 -1.28 -18.85
C PRO A 74 10.15 -0.45 -18.21
N LEU A 75 11.20 -1.10 -17.71
CA LEU A 75 12.38 -0.42 -17.14
C LEU A 75 13.08 0.43 -18.21
N ASP A 76 13.19 -0.12 -19.41
CA ASP A 76 13.73 0.55 -20.60
C ASP A 76 12.65 0.51 -21.70
N GLY A 77 11.94 1.60 -21.89
CA GLY A 77 10.88 1.65 -22.89
C GLY A 77 9.97 2.86 -22.79
N LYS A 78 9.02 2.94 -23.73
CA LYS A 78 7.95 3.93 -23.66
C LYS A 78 6.92 3.50 -22.61
N VAL A 79 6.25 4.48 -22.02
CA VAL A 79 5.10 4.26 -21.15
C VAL A 79 4.08 3.34 -21.84
N ASP A 80 3.73 2.25 -21.17
CA ASP A 80 2.78 1.26 -21.63
C ASP A 80 1.61 1.17 -20.65
N LEU A 81 0.62 2.04 -20.84
CA LEU A 81 -0.59 2.05 -20.02
C LEU A 81 -1.44 0.78 -20.21
N GLY A 82 -1.19 -0.03 -21.25
CA GLY A 82 -1.88 -1.32 -21.44
C GLY A 82 -1.56 -2.34 -20.35
N ARG A 83 -0.48 -2.13 -19.58
CA ARG A 83 -0.10 -2.96 -18.42
C ARG A 83 -0.88 -2.63 -17.15
N PHE A 84 -1.57 -1.50 -17.12
CA PHE A 84 -2.33 -1.05 -15.95
C PHE A 84 -3.73 -1.64 -15.99
N SER A 85 -3.94 -2.66 -15.15
CA SER A 85 -5.25 -3.28 -14.92
C SER A 85 -5.58 -3.29 -13.44
N ILE A 86 -6.86 -3.43 -13.11
CA ILE A 86 -7.30 -3.54 -11.71
C ILE A 86 -6.76 -4.80 -11.03
N GLU A 87 -6.59 -5.89 -11.77
CA GLU A 87 -6.00 -7.14 -11.28
C GLU A 87 -4.52 -6.93 -10.94
N ARG A 88 -3.76 -6.28 -11.82
CA ARG A 88 -2.36 -5.96 -11.55
C ARG A 88 -2.23 -5.04 -10.35
N TYR A 89 -3.03 -3.98 -10.29
CA TYR A 89 -3.08 -3.07 -9.16
C TYR A 89 -3.33 -3.81 -7.84
N ARG A 90 -4.36 -4.65 -7.80
CA ARG A 90 -4.68 -5.46 -6.61
C ARG A 90 -3.53 -6.35 -6.19
N GLN A 91 -2.86 -7.01 -7.13
CA GLN A 91 -1.69 -7.84 -6.82
C GLN A 91 -0.54 -7.02 -6.23
N ILE A 92 -0.27 -5.82 -6.76
CA ILE A 92 0.73 -4.91 -6.19
C ILE A 92 0.34 -4.56 -4.76
N VAL A 93 -0.87 -4.05 -4.54
CA VAL A 93 -1.32 -3.53 -3.24
C VAL A 93 -1.40 -4.60 -2.16
N ILE A 94 -1.99 -5.75 -2.48
CA ILE A 94 -2.16 -6.85 -1.52
C ILE A 94 -0.79 -7.31 -1.02
N ASN A 95 0.17 -7.49 -1.94
CA ASN A 95 1.50 -7.99 -1.60
C ASN A 95 2.37 -6.90 -0.96
N LYS A 96 2.44 -5.71 -1.56
CA LYS A 96 3.33 -4.62 -1.15
C LYS A 96 2.91 -3.98 0.16
N THR A 97 1.61 -3.92 0.46
CA THR A 97 1.09 -3.10 1.57
C THR A 97 0.27 -3.91 2.57
N ALA A 98 -0.72 -4.68 2.10
CA ALA A 98 -1.74 -5.23 2.99
C ALA A 98 -1.20 -6.28 3.98
N HIS A 99 -0.31 -7.17 3.52
CA HIS A 99 0.25 -8.24 4.36
C HIS A 99 1.03 -7.69 5.56
N TYR A 100 1.99 -6.79 5.34
CA TYR A 100 2.83 -6.30 6.45
C TYR A 100 2.16 -5.21 7.29
N THR A 101 1.28 -4.41 6.68
CA THR A 101 0.68 -3.26 7.37
C THR A 101 -0.49 -3.68 8.26
N PHE A 102 -1.33 -4.62 7.80
CA PHE A 102 -2.56 -4.97 8.50
C PHE A 102 -2.60 -6.42 8.96
N TYR A 103 -2.17 -7.38 8.13
CA TYR A 103 -2.25 -8.79 8.50
C TYR A 103 -1.20 -9.16 9.57
N LEU A 104 0.08 -8.86 9.34
CA LEU A 104 1.17 -9.25 10.23
C LEU A 104 0.97 -8.77 11.68
N PRO A 105 0.61 -7.49 11.96
CA PRO A 105 0.40 -7.06 13.34
C PRO A 105 -0.73 -7.81 14.04
N VAL A 106 -1.82 -8.11 13.33
CA VAL A 106 -2.99 -8.78 13.90
C VAL A 106 -2.72 -10.27 14.10
N VAL A 107 -2.09 -10.95 13.15
CA VAL A 107 -1.75 -12.37 13.29
C VAL A 107 -0.72 -12.61 14.41
N CYS A 108 0.26 -11.70 14.57
CA CYS A 108 1.15 -11.74 15.74
C CYS A 108 0.38 -11.63 17.05
N ALA A 109 -0.63 -10.76 17.12
CA ALA A 109 -1.47 -10.63 18.30
C ALA A 109 -2.31 -11.90 18.56
N LEU A 110 -2.80 -12.57 17.52
CA LEU A 110 -3.50 -13.85 17.67
C LEU A 110 -2.60 -14.92 18.31
N TYR A 111 -1.38 -15.10 17.78
CA TYR A 111 -0.42 -16.06 18.33
C TYR A 111 -0.07 -15.76 19.79
N LEU A 112 0.19 -14.48 20.12
CA LEU A 112 0.48 -14.03 21.48
C LEU A 112 -0.67 -14.28 22.46
N ASN A 113 -1.91 -14.42 21.97
CA ASN A 113 -3.09 -14.72 22.77
C ASN A 113 -3.54 -16.18 22.66
N GLY A 114 -2.71 -17.06 22.10
CA GLY A 114 -2.99 -18.50 21.98
C GLY A 114 -4.08 -18.85 20.95
N VAL A 115 -4.45 -17.93 20.07
CA VAL A 115 -5.40 -18.20 18.98
C VAL A 115 -4.61 -18.77 17.80
N VAL A 116 -4.71 -20.09 17.61
CA VAL A 116 -3.94 -20.84 16.59
C VAL A 116 -4.82 -21.59 15.60
N ASP A 117 -6.15 -21.44 15.69
CA ASP A 117 -7.06 -22.14 14.78
C ASP A 117 -7.05 -21.50 13.39
N GLU A 118 -7.05 -22.36 12.37
CA GLU A 118 -6.94 -21.93 10.97
C GLU A 118 -8.11 -21.02 10.54
N ALA A 119 -9.31 -21.21 11.11
CA ALA A 119 -10.48 -20.43 10.74
C ALA A 119 -10.34 -18.95 11.14
N SER A 120 -9.86 -18.68 12.37
CA SER A 120 -9.57 -17.33 12.84
C SER A 120 -8.47 -16.67 12.03
N HIS A 121 -7.41 -17.41 11.68
CA HIS A 121 -6.29 -16.90 10.88
C HIS A 121 -6.72 -16.56 9.45
N ASN A 122 -7.47 -17.44 8.79
CA ASN A 122 -7.99 -17.21 7.44
C ASN A 122 -8.97 -16.03 7.38
N LEU A 123 -9.87 -15.92 8.36
CA LEU A 123 -10.79 -14.79 8.46
C LEU A 123 -10.04 -13.48 8.72
N THR A 124 -9.03 -13.50 9.59
CA THR A 124 -8.15 -12.35 9.85
C THR A 124 -7.41 -11.92 8.60
N LYS A 125 -6.81 -12.86 7.87
CA LYS A 125 -6.13 -12.57 6.59
C LYS A 125 -7.10 -11.92 5.63
N LYS A 126 -8.29 -12.49 5.44
CA LYS A 126 -9.32 -11.93 4.54
C LYS A 126 -9.65 -10.46 4.88
N ILE A 127 -10.02 -10.18 6.13
CA ILE A 127 -10.41 -8.82 6.57
C ILE A 127 -9.23 -7.86 6.46
N CYS A 128 -8.05 -8.23 6.98
CA CYS A 128 -6.88 -7.37 6.94
C CYS A 128 -6.43 -7.06 5.51
N LEU A 129 -6.57 -7.99 4.56
CA LEU A 129 -6.24 -7.74 3.16
C LEU A 129 -7.20 -6.75 2.51
N GLN A 130 -8.50 -6.80 2.82
CA GLN A 130 -9.48 -5.81 2.34
C GLN A 130 -9.20 -4.41 2.93
N ILE A 131 -8.89 -4.35 4.23
CA ILE A 131 -8.50 -3.09 4.90
C ILE A 131 -7.23 -2.52 4.25
N GLY A 132 -6.25 -3.38 3.95
CA GLY A 132 -5.01 -2.98 3.29
C GLY A 132 -5.20 -2.50 1.85
N GLU A 133 -6.11 -3.11 1.08
CA GLU A 133 -6.49 -2.60 -0.24
C GLU A 133 -7.08 -1.20 -0.15
N TYR A 134 -8.02 -0.99 0.78
CA TYR A 134 -8.61 0.33 1.02
C TYR A 134 -7.55 1.37 1.43
N PHE A 135 -6.65 1.01 2.35
CA PHE A 135 -5.59 1.91 2.81
C PHE A 135 -4.67 2.37 1.67
N GLN A 136 -4.27 1.47 0.77
CA GLN A 136 -3.41 1.87 -0.34
C GLN A 136 -4.17 2.70 -1.38
N ILE A 137 -5.44 2.38 -1.67
CA ILE A 137 -6.28 3.22 -2.53
C ILE A 137 -6.39 4.65 -1.99
N GLN A 138 -6.48 4.79 -0.66
CA GLN A 138 -6.41 6.10 0.00
C GLN A 138 -5.03 6.76 -0.14
N ASP A 139 -3.93 6.03 0.04
CA ASP A 139 -2.57 6.58 -0.15
C ASP A 139 -2.37 7.10 -1.58
N ASP A 140 -2.79 6.35 -2.61
CA ASP A 140 -2.74 6.76 -4.02
C ASP A 140 -3.61 7.99 -4.30
N PHE A 141 -4.79 8.06 -3.68
CA PHE A 141 -5.67 9.24 -3.78
C PHE A 141 -5.02 10.48 -3.16
N LEU A 142 -4.46 10.33 -1.96
CA LEU A 142 -3.78 11.39 -1.22
C LEU A 142 -2.46 11.79 -1.88
N ASP A 143 -1.78 10.89 -2.60
CA ASP A 143 -0.59 11.22 -3.37
C ASP A 143 -0.92 12.26 -4.46
N CYS A 144 -2.08 12.12 -5.12
CA CYS A 144 -2.47 13.03 -6.19
C CYS A 144 -3.21 14.29 -5.70
N PHE A 145 -4.14 14.13 -4.75
CA PHE A 145 -5.09 15.16 -4.31
C PHE A 145 -4.94 15.59 -2.85
N GLY A 146 -4.03 14.97 -2.09
CA GLY A 146 -3.78 15.32 -0.69
C GLY A 146 -2.95 16.60 -0.55
N ASP A 147 -3.08 17.23 0.61
CA ASP A 147 -2.27 18.38 1.00
C ASP A 147 -0.91 17.91 1.52
N GLU A 148 0.18 18.36 0.89
CA GLU A 148 1.57 18.02 1.25
C GLU A 148 1.91 18.35 2.71
N SER A 149 1.32 19.40 3.28
CA SER A 149 1.52 19.77 4.68
C SER A 149 0.96 18.71 5.65
N VAL A 150 -0.04 17.97 5.19
CA VAL A 150 -0.69 16.91 5.96
C VAL A 150 -0.02 15.57 5.69
N THR A 151 0.17 15.19 4.41
CA THR A 151 0.79 13.92 4.01
C THR A 151 2.29 13.85 4.35
N GLY A 152 2.96 14.99 4.43
CA GLY A 152 4.39 15.10 4.73
C GLY A 152 5.31 14.57 3.62
N LYS A 153 4.76 14.38 2.40
CA LYS A 153 5.46 14.02 1.17
C LYS A 153 4.85 14.77 -0.03
N VAL A 154 5.68 15.07 -1.02
CA VAL A 154 5.22 15.48 -2.35
C VAL A 154 4.73 14.24 -3.08
N GLY A 155 3.59 14.32 -3.75
CA GLY A 155 3.07 13.24 -4.58
C GLY A 155 3.88 13.03 -5.85
N THR A 156 4.26 11.80 -6.14
CA THR A 156 5.13 11.45 -7.26
C THR A 156 4.57 10.35 -8.16
N ASP A 157 3.41 9.76 -7.86
CA ASP A 157 2.89 8.59 -8.59
C ASP A 157 2.75 8.81 -10.10
N ILE A 158 2.36 10.01 -10.53
CA ILE A 158 2.22 10.36 -11.95
C ILE A 158 3.60 10.42 -12.62
N GLN A 159 4.56 11.10 -11.99
CA GLN A 159 5.92 11.28 -12.50
C GLN A 159 6.68 9.95 -12.54
N ASP A 160 6.53 9.15 -11.48
CA ASP A 160 7.15 7.85 -11.30
C ASP A 160 6.47 6.75 -12.13
N ASN A 161 5.45 7.12 -12.93
CA ASN A 161 4.73 6.22 -13.81
C ASN A 161 4.17 5.00 -13.04
N LYS A 162 3.64 5.23 -11.84
CA LYS A 162 3.11 4.18 -10.97
C LYS A 162 1.76 3.69 -11.47
N CYS A 163 1.54 2.39 -11.30
CA CYS A 163 0.23 1.77 -11.48
C CYS A 163 -0.67 2.11 -10.28
N SER A 164 -1.04 3.37 -10.12
CA SER A 164 -1.90 3.82 -9.03
C SER A 164 -3.37 3.49 -9.30
N TRP A 165 -4.19 3.52 -8.25
CA TRP A 165 -5.64 3.34 -8.38
C TRP A 165 -6.24 4.37 -9.34
N LEU A 166 -5.79 5.63 -9.28
CA LEU A 166 -6.33 6.72 -10.10
C LEU A 166 -6.12 6.48 -11.59
N VAL A 167 -4.93 6.05 -12.03
CA VAL A 167 -4.68 5.78 -13.45
C VAL A 167 -5.50 4.58 -13.94
N VAL A 168 -5.67 3.55 -13.10
CA VAL A 168 -6.52 2.39 -13.43
C VAL A 168 -7.99 2.82 -13.57
N GLN A 169 -8.51 3.64 -12.65
CA GLN A 169 -9.88 4.15 -12.76
C GLN A 169 -10.06 5.07 -13.98
N ALA A 170 -9.06 5.88 -14.29
CA ALA A 170 -9.06 6.75 -15.46
C ALA A 170 -9.12 5.94 -16.75
N LEU A 171 -8.24 4.95 -16.91
CA LEU A 171 -8.22 4.08 -18.09
C LEU A 171 -9.56 3.35 -18.31
N ASN A 172 -10.22 2.93 -17.22
CA ASN A 172 -11.52 2.26 -17.30
C ASN A 172 -12.69 3.18 -17.71
N ARG A 173 -12.55 4.50 -17.57
CA ARG A 173 -13.63 5.48 -17.83
C ARG A 173 -13.37 6.39 -19.02
N ALA A 174 -12.11 6.60 -19.37
CA ALA A 174 -11.68 7.55 -20.39
C ALA A 174 -12.16 7.13 -21.79
N THR A 175 -12.57 8.11 -22.57
CA THR A 175 -12.75 7.96 -24.03
C THR A 175 -11.42 7.68 -24.73
N LEU A 176 -11.44 7.36 -26.02
CA LEU A 176 -10.21 7.15 -26.79
C LEU A 176 -9.32 8.39 -26.79
N GLU A 177 -9.90 9.57 -26.94
CA GLU A 177 -9.18 10.85 -26.94
C GLU A 177 -8.54 11.13 -25.57
N GLN A 178 -9.29 10.89 -24.50
CA GLN A 178 -8.79 11.04 -23.12
C GLN A 178 -7.69 10.03 -22.79
N ARG A 179 -7.78 8.79 -23.31
CA ARG A 179 -6.72 7.78 -23.16
C ARG A 179 -5.43 8.19 -23.85
N GLU A 180 -5.50 8.73 -25.06
CA GLU A 180 -4.31 9.23 -25.77
C GLU A 180 -3.72 10.46 -25.06
N ALA A 181 -4.55 11.35 -24.53
CA ALA A 181 -4.10 12.47 -23.71
C ALA A 181 -3.40 11.99 -22.43
N LEU A 182 -3.95 10.98 -21.75
CA LEU A 182 -3.31 10.37 -20.58
C LEU A 182 -1.96 9.76 -20.94
N LYS A 183 -1.90 8.95 -22.00
CA LYS A 183 -0.66 8.31 -22.49
C LYS A 183 0.44 9.31 -22.85
N LYS A 184 0.07 10.47 -23.39
CA LYS A 184 1.02 11.53 -23.74
C LYS A 184 1.66 12.19 -22.53
N ASN A 185 0.93 12.30 -21.41
CA ASN A 185 1.32 13.12 -20.26
C ASN A 185 1.78 12.31 -19.04
N TYR A 186 1.36 11.06 -18.89
CA TYR A 186 1.70 10.22 -17.74
C TYR A 186 3.18 9.81 -17.74
N GLY A 187 3.81 9.71 -16.56
CA GLY A 187 5.23 9.37 -16.43
C GLY A 187 6.20 10.50 -16.80
N SER A 188 5.72 11.75 -16.88
CA SER A 188 6.54 12.92 -17.19
C SER A 188 6.87 13.71 -15.92
N ASN A 189 8.10 14.20 -15.84
CA ASN A 189 8.53 15.16 -14.81
C ASN A 189 8.10 16.62 -15.13
N ASP A 190 7.52 16.86 -16.31
CA ASP A 190 7.00 18.17 -16.70
C ASP A 190 5.74 18.51 -15.89
N VAL A 191 5.77 19.67 -15.23
CA VAL A 191 4.67 20.19 -14.40
C VAL A 191 3.39 20.35 -15.21
N GLU A 192 3.47 20.74 -16.49
CA GLU A 192 2.30 20.89 -17.35
C GLU A 192 1.67 19.53 -17.68
N CYS A 193 2.50 18.51 -17.92
CA CYS A 193 2.03 17.15 -18.12
C CYS A 193 1.33 16.60 -16.86
N VAL A 194 1.93 16.78 -15.68
CA VAL A 194 1.32 16.35 -14.42
C VAL A 194 -0.01 17.08 -14.20
N ALA A 195 -0.06 18.38 -14.44
CA ALA A 195 -1.30 19.16 -14.33
C ALA A 195 -2.39 18.67 -15.30
N ALA A 196 -2.03 18.33 -16.55
CA ALA A 196 -2.96 17.77 -17.52
C ALA A 196 -3.54 16.42 -17.08
N VAL A 197 -2.73 15.54 -16.47
CA VAL A 197 -3.22 14.27 -15.90
C VAL A 197 -4.20 14.53 -14.74
N LYS A 198 -3.86 15.44 -13.82
CA LYS A 198 -4.75 15.79 -12.70
C LYS A 198 -6.06 16.41 -13.18
N GLN A 199 -6.01 17.24 -14.21
CA GLN A 199 -7.20 17.83 -14.83
C GLN A 199 -8.09 16.74 -15.44
N LEU A 200 -7.51 15.78 -16.15
CA LEU A 200 -8.25 14.64 -16.70
C LEU A 200 -8.91 13.81 -15.58
N TYR A 201 -8.23 13.59 -14.46
CA TYR A 201 -8.83 12.92 -13.30
C TYR A 201 -10.03 13.69 -12.73
N CYS A 202 -10.01 15.02 -12.77
CA CYS A 202 -11.14 15.86 -12.37
C CYS A 202 -12.30 15.74 -13.37
N GLU A 203 -12.03 15.76 -14.67
CA GLU A 203 -13.04 15.58 -15.73
C GLU A 203 -13.75 14.22 -15.65
N LEU A 204 -13.04 13.19 -15.19
CA LEU A 204 -13.57 11.84 -14.99
C LEU A 204 -14.27 11.63 -13.62
N ASP A 205 -14.46 12.70 -12.83
CA ASP A 205 -15.03 12.65 -11.47
C ASP A 205 -14.31 11.64 -10.55
N LEU A 206 -12.98 11.47 -10.67
CA LEU A 206 -12.29 10.45 -9.87
C LEU A 206 -12.33 10.76 -8.37
N VAL A 207 -12.48 12.02 -7.99
CA VAL A 207 -12.73 12.43 -6.60
C VAL A 207 -14.08 11.91 -6.10
N GLY A 208 -15.16 12.07 -6.88
CA GLY A 208 -16.46 11.52 -6.54
C GLY A 208 -16.48 10.00 -6.54
N VAL A 209 -15.77 9.37 -7.49
CA VAL A 209 -15.60 7.90 -7.54
C VAL A 209 -14.90 7.41 -6.27
N TYR A 210 -13.83 8.07 -5.83
CA TYR A 210 -13.12 7.71 -4.61
C TYR A 210 -14.00 7.85 -3.36
N ARG A 211 -14.71 8.98 -3.22
CA ARG A 211 -15.59 9.21 -2.06
C ARG A 211 -16.69 8.15 -1.94
N ARG A 212 -17.31 7.78 -3.07
CA ARG A 212 -18.29 6.67 -3.10
C ARG A 212 -17.66 5.34 -2.71
N TYR A 213 -16.50 5.03 -3.29
CA TYR A 213 -15.74 3.82 -2.95
C TYR A 213 -15.39 3.77 -1.44
N GLU A 214 -14.96 4.88 -0.86
CA GLU A 214 -14.62 4.99 0.56
C GLU A 214 -15.83 4.73 1.46
N ASP A 215 -16.95 5.42 1.23
CA ASP A 215 -18.17 5.25 2.04
C ASP A 215 -18.74 3.82 1.91
N ASP A 216 -18.78 3.27 0.69
CA ASP A 216 -19.28 1.90 0.43
C ASP A 216 -18.38 0.84 1.07
N THR A 217 -17.05 1.02 0.97
CA THR A 217 -16.06 0.09 1.53
C THR A 217 -16.09 0.11 3.05
N TYR A 218 -16.19 1.29 3.67
CA TYR A 218 -16.34 1.42 5.11
C TYR A 218 -17.59 0.70 5.63
N LYS A 219 -18.73 0.91 4.95
CA LYS A 219 -19.99 0.23 5.29
C LYS A 219 -19.86 -1.29 5.16
N SER A 220 -19.34 -1.77 4.04
CA SER A 220 -19.14 -3.20 3.78
C SER A 220 -18.24 -3.86 4.82
N LEU A 221 -17.09 -3.24 5.13
CA LEU A 221 -16.15 -3.74 6.13
C LEU A 221 -16.78 -3.74 7.52
N THR A 222 -17.49 -2.69 7.91
CA THR A 222 -18.15 -2.61 9.22
C THR A 222 -19.23 -3.70 9.36
N ASP A 223 -20.02 -3.92 8.31
CA ASP A 223 -21.03 -4.97 8.26
C ASP A 223 -20.40 -6.37 8.34
N GLU A 224 -19.28 -6.60 7.65
CA GLU A 224 -18.52 -7.85 7.71
C GLU A 224 -17.92 -8.09 9.11
N ILE A 225 -17.27 -7.09 9.69
CA ILE A 225 -16.66 -7.15 11.03
C ILE A 225 -17.71 -7.41 12.12
N SER A 226 -18.91 -6.83 12.00
CA SER A 226 -20.00 -7.05 12.97
C SER A 226 -20.46 -8.51 13.09
N LYS A 227 -20.23 -9.30 12.03
CA LYS A 227 -20.58 -10.72 11.93
C LYS A 227 -19.49 -11.64 12.48
N VAL A 228 -18.31 -11.12 12.80
CA VAL A 228 -17.23 -11.90 13.43
C VAL A 228 -17.64 -12.25 14.86
N LYS A 229 -17.69 -13.55 15.17
CA LYS A 229 -18.04 -14.08 16.50
C LYS A 229 -16.98 -14.99 17.10
N MET A 230 -16.06 -15.51 16.29
CA MET A 230 -15.06 -16.51 16.70
C MET A 230 -13.86 -15.92 17.46
N MET A 231 -13.64 -14.62 17.35
CA MET A 231 -12.56 -13.89 18.02
C MET A 231 -12.98 -12.45 18.28
N PRO A 232 -12.33 -11.74 19.22
CA PRO A 232 -12.52 -10.29 19.40
C PRO A 232 -12.31 -9.55 18.07
N SER A 233 -13.28 -8.75 17.66
CA SER A 233 -13.29 -8.06 16.36
C SER A 233 -12.98 -6.56 16.47
N GLU A 234 -12.80 -6.06 17.70
CA GLU A 234 -12.53 -4.67 18.03
C GLU A 234 -11.24 -4.16 17.37
N VAL A 235 -10.25 -5.05 17.17
CA VAL A 235 -9.02 -4.71 16.45
C VAL A 235 -9.32 -4.31 14.99
N PHE A 236 -10.23 -5.02 14.31
CA PHE A 236 -10.59 -4.69 12.93
C PHE A 236 -11.38 -3.38 12.87
N THR A 237 -12.32 -3.17 13.81
CA THR A 237 -13.06 -1.91 13.92
C THR A 237 -12.12 -0.74 14.18
N LEU A 238 -11.13 -0.90 15.08
CA LEU A 238 -10.12 0.11 15.33
C LEU A 238 -9.34 0.45 14.06
N LEU A 239 -8.84 -0.56 13.35
CA LEU A 239 -8.07 -0.38 12.11
C LEU A 239 -8.89 0.35 11.04
N VAL A 240 -10.15 -0.07 10.80
CA VAL A 240 -11.04 0.57 9.83
C VAL A 240 -11.35 2.02 10.21
N ASN A 241 -11.63 2.30 11.48
CA ASN A 241 -11.91 3.65 11.96
C ASN A 241 -10.70 4.59 11.88
N MET A 242 -9.49 4.06 12.06
CA MET A 242 -8.27 4.85 11.90
C MET A 242 -8.02 5.28 10.46
N ILE A 243 -8.49 4.50 9.48
CA ILE A 243 -8.28 4.79 8.05
C ILE A 243 -9.46 5.51 7.41
N PHE A 244 -10.68 5.37 7.95
CA PHE A 244 -11.86 6.01 7.39
C PHE A 244 -11.75 7.53 7.41
N LYS A 245 -11.86 8.17 6.23
CA LYS A 245 -11.74 9.64 6.08
C LYS A 245 -10.48 10.20 6.71
N ARG A 246 -9.43 9.39 6.73
CA ARG A 246 -8.13 9.74 7.28
C ARG A 246 -7.51 10.83 6.42
N ASN A 247 -7.20 11.94 7.07
CA ASN A 247 -6.46 13.03 6.42
C ASN A 247 -4.94 12.84 6.54
N LYS A 248 -4.44 11.85 7.32
CA LYS A 248 -3.01 11.63 7.60
C LYS A 248 -2.63 10.21 8.00
#